data_AF-A0A7Y1SLR0-F1
#
_entry.id   AF-A0A7Y1SLR0-F1
#
_cell.length_a   1.000
_cell.length_b   1.000
_cell.length_c   1.000
_cell.angle_alpha   90.00
_cell.angle_beta   90.00
_cell.angle_gamma   90.00
#
_symmetry.space_group_name_H-M   'P 1'
#
loop_
_entity.id
_entity.type
_entity.pdbx_description
1 polymer ?
#
loop_
_entity_poly.entity_id
_entity_poly.type
_entity_poly.pdbx_seq_one_letter_code
_entity_poly.pdbx_strand_id
1 'polypeptide(L)'
;MENEPQDAYLPDSDLEKLQPFDVREQNSRKGMVMLVGGFLFLLLLAFIIMKLFSSGTRDRDQTPRILADAEPYKEVPLERGGEETPNQDKEIYDVLNGTTSEVEVSVLPPAETPMSVPKTAEVKQPAANVVIKEPGGSTTTPVTEPVEQPKVDKGPRVRVPVSTAKIPTSPPPSPATSGNYFVQVASLRSQDEANRLWGKLSSNMGDIITSSYYADVKRVDLNERGIYYRLRVGGLLDKDAAQNMCNQLKSRGQDCIISSK
;
A
#
# COMPACT_ATOMS: atom_id res chain seq x y z
N MET A 1 62.94 -9.63 -101.88
CA MET A 1 63.13 -9.70 -100.42
C MET A 1 61.96 -8.94 -99.83
N GLU A 2 60.82 -9.65 -99.76
CA GLU A 2 59.59 -9.20 -99.13
C GLU A 2 59.86 -8.58 -97.76
N ASN A 3 59.24 -7.43 -97.52
CA ASN A 3 59.16 -6.79 -96.22
C ASN A 3 57.72 -7.02 -95.74
N GLU A 4 57.54 -8.05 -94.93
CA GLU A 4 56.26 -8.40 -94.29
C GLU A 4 56.01 -7.41 -93.13
N PRO A 5 54.81 -6.79 -93.04
CA PRO A 5 54.56 -5.74 -92.07
C PRO A 5 54.50 -6.29 -90.65
N GLN A 6 55.18 -5.61 -89.74
CA GLN A 6 55.08 -5.83 -88.30
C GLN A 6 53.63 -5.71 -87.85
N ASP A 7 53.17 -6.74 -87.14
CA ASP A 7 51.91 -6.75 -86.39
C ASP A 7 51.88 -5.54 -85.44
N ALA A 8 51.24 -4.47 -85.89
CA ALA A 8 50.97 -3.30 -85.08
C ALA A 8 49.95 -3.70 -84.02
N TYR A 9 50.42 -3.87 -82.79
CA TYR A 9 49.58 -3.98 -81.60
C TYR A 9 48.72 -2.71 -81.49
N LEU A 10 47.48 -2.80 -81.97
CA LEU A 10 46.45 -1.79 -81.75
C LEU A 10 45.86 -2.06 -80.35
N PRO A 11 46.07 -1.19 -79.35
CA PRO A 11 45.29 -1.31 -78.12
C PRO A 11 43.82 -1.03 -78.48
N ASP A 12 42.95 -2.01 -78.22
CA ASP A 12 41.49 -1.84 -78.26
C ASP A 12 41.13 -0.57 -77.48
N SER A 13 40.84 0.50 -78.23
CA SER A 13 40.64 1.85 -77.68
C SER A 13 39.20 2.05 -77.18
N ASP A 14 38.42 0.97 -77.10
CA ASP A 14 36.97 1.03 -76.96
C ASP A 14 36.46 0.68 -75.54
N LEU A 15 37.33 0.37 -74.57
CA LEU A 15 36.88 -0.07 -73.24
C LEU A 15 37.18 0.85 -72.06
N GLU A 16 37.90 1.96 -72.25
CA GLU A 16 38.08 2.92 -71.15
C GLU A 16 37.80 4.35 -71.59
N LYS A 17 36.50 4.65 -71.73
CA LYS A 17 36.00 6.02 -71.57
C LYS A 17 36.39 6.49 -70.16
N LEU A 18 37.59 7.03 -70.05
CA LEU A 18 38.03 7.86 -68.94
C LEU A 18 37.05 9.04 -68.88
N GLN A 19 36.06 8.93 -68.01
CA GLN A 19 35.23 10.06 -67.62
C GLN A 19 36.20 11.08 -66.99
N PRO A 20 36.39 12.27 -67.57
CA PRO A 20 37.20 13.28 -66.90
C PRO A 20 36.51 13.56 -65.56
N PHE A 21 37.24 13.34 -64.47
CA PHE A 21 36.78 13.66 -63.14
C PHE A 21 36.78 15.19 -63.02
N ASP A 22 35.72 15.82 -63.55
CA ASP A 22 35.57 17.26 -63.51
C ASP A 22 35.19 17.68 -62.09
N VAL A 23 36.20 18.09 -61.33
CA VAL A 23 36.06 18.57 -59.94
C VAL A 23 35.12 19.79 -59.86
N ARG A 24 34.85 20.46 -60.99
CA ARG A 24 33.99 21.66 -61.06
C ARG A 24 32.51 21.37 -61.27
N GLU A 25 32.10 20.15 -61.64
CA GLU A 25 30.67 19.77 -61.66
C GLU A 25 30.20 19.37 -60.25
N GLN A 26 30.59 20.16 -59.26
CA GLN A 26 30.08 20.06 -57.91
C GLN A 26 28.66 20.61 -57.95
N ASN A 27 27.72 19.72 -58.26
CA ASN A 27 26.28 19.95 -58.34
C ASN A 27 25.77 20.54 -57.02
N SER A 28 25.89 21.86 -56.87
CA SER A 28 25.57 22.63 -55.67
C SER A 28 24.14 22.37 -55.22
N ARG A 29 23.23 22.10 -56.16
CA ARG A 29 21.85 21.71 -55.86
C ARG A 29 21.74 20.31 -55.25
N LYS A 30 22.47 19.30 -55.74
CA LYS A 30 22.48 17.97 -55.10
C LYS A 30 23.12 18.01 -53.71
N GLY A 31 24.21 18.74 -53.54
CA GLY A 31 24.84 18.95 -52.23
C GLY A 31 23.90 19.64 -51.24
N MET A 32 23.20 20.68 -51.69
CA MET A 32 22.24 21.41 -50.87
C MET A 32 20.98 20.59 -50.57
N VAL A 33 20.47 19.78 -51.52
CA VAL A 33 19.35 18.87 -51.29
C VAL A 33 19.71 17.77 -50.27
N MET A 34 20.95 17.25 -50.31
CA MET A 34 21.42 16.28 -49.31
C MET A 34 21.56 16.92 -47.91
N LEU A 35 22.04 18.16 -47.81
CA LEU A 35 22.09 18.88 -46.54
C LEU A 35 20.71 19.20 -45.97
N VAL A 36 19.79 19.66 -46.81
CA VAL A 36 18.40 19.94 -46.39
C VAL A 36 17.69 18.64 -45.99
N GLY A 37 17.90 17.56 -46.73
CA GLY A 37 17.37 16.23 -46.39
C GLY A 37 17.93 15.70 -45.07
N GLY A 38 19.25 15.82 -44.86
CA GLY A 38 19.90 15.44 -43.60
C GLY A 38 19.41 16.28 -42.41
N PHE A 39 19.20 17.58 -42.60
CA PHE A 39 18.67 18.46 -41.57
C PHE A 39 17.22 18.12 -41.20
N LEU A 40 16.37 17.86 -42.20
CA LEU A 40 15.00 17.38 -41.98
C LEU A 40 14.98 16.04 -41.23
N PHE A 41 15.88 15.12 -41.58
CA PHE A 41 16.01 13.84 -40.88
C PHE A 41 16.43 14.03 -39.42
N LEU A 42 17.41 14.90 -39.15
CA LEU A 42 17.83 15.23 -37.79
C LEU A 42 16.72 15.91 -36.98
N LEU A 43 15.94 16.81 -37.58
CA LEU A 43 14.79 17.42 -36.93
C LEU A 43 13.70 16.39 -36.59
N LEU A 44 13.42 15.46 -37.49
CA LEU A 44 12.45 14.38 -37.28
C LEU A 44 12.92 13.44 -36.15
N LEU A 45 14.20 13.07 -36.15
CA LEU A 45 14.80 12.25 -35.10
C LEU A 45 14.81 12.97 -33.74
N ALA A 46 15.13 14.27 -33.71
CA ALA A 46 15.04 15.09 -32.50
C ALA A 46 13.59 15.19 -32.00
N PHE A 47 12.60 15.33 -32.89
CA PHE A 47 11.19 15.34 -32.53
C PHE A 47 10.73 14.00 -31.94
N ILE A 48 11.17 12.87 -32.51
CA ILE A 48 10.90 11.53 -31.97
C ILE A 48 11.53 11.37 -30.58
N ILE A 49 12.80 11.76 -30.41
CA ILE A 49 13.47 11.72 -29.11
C ILE A 49 12.72 12.59 -28.09
N MET A 50 12.32 13.81 -28.46
CA MET A 50 11.55 14.68 -27.58
C MET A 50 10.18 14.08 -27.22
N LYS A 51 9.49 13.43 -28.15
CA LYS A 51 8.23 12.70 -27.87
C LYS A 51 8.43 11.51 -26.92
N LEU A 52 9.51 10.75 -27.10
CA LEU A 52 9.85 9.64 -26.20
C LEU A 52 10.25 10.13 -24.80
N PHE A 53 11.06 11.19 -24.70
CA PHE A 53 11.52 11.73 -23.42
C PHE A 53 10.45 12.54 -22.68
N SER A 54 9.62 13.33 -23.39
CA SER A 54 8.50 14.06 -22.78
C SER A 54 7.45 13.13 -22.16
N SER A 55 7.29 11.90 -22.70
CA SER A 55 6.46 10.88 -22.06
C SER A 55 7.06 10.31 -20.77
N GLY A 56 8.38 10.46 -20.58
CA GLY A 56 9.13 10.00 -19.40
C GLY A 56 9.26 11.06 -18.31
N THR A 57 9.15 12.35 -18.64
CA THR A 57 9.13 13.45 -17.69
C THR A 57 7.74 13.57 -17.08
N ARG A 58 7.40 12.63 -16.18
CA ARG A 58 6.28 12.80 -15.24
C ARG A 58 6.51 14.12 -14.49
N ASP A 59 5.53 15.02 -14.50
CA ASP A 59 5.48 16.20 -13.63
C ASP A 59 5.77 15.78 -12.19
N ARG A 60 6.99 16.09 -11.71
CA ARG A 60 7.43 15.78 -10.34
C ARG A 60 6.91 16.79 -9.32
N ASP A 61 6.21 17.83 -9.78
CA ASP A 61 5.77 18.94 -8.95
C ASP A 61 4.41 18.67 -8.28
N GLN A 62 3.58 17.79 -8.83
CA GLN A 62 2.37 17.35 -8.15
C GLN A 62 2.63 16.08 -7.35
N THR A 63 3.04 16.27 -6.10
CA THR A 63 2.92 15.21 -5.08
C THR A 63 1.46 14.75 -5.09
N PRO A 64 1.16 13.46 -5.26
CA PRO A 64 -0.22 12.98 -5.29
C PRO A 64 -0.88 13.33 -3.96
N ARG A 65 -1.71 14.36 -3.98
CA ARG A 65 -2.39 14.89 -2.81
C ARG A 65 -3.58 13.97 -2.58
N ILE A 66 -3.46 13.07 -1.62
CA ILE A 66 -4.58 12.24 -1.15
C ILE A 66 -5.58 13.20 -0.53
N LEU A 67 -6.61 13.56 -1.29
CA LEU A 67 -7.78 14.28 -0.78
C LEU A 67 -8.71 13.22 -0.20
N ALA A 68 -9.28 13.49 0.97
CA ALA A 68 -10.35 12.65 1.49
C ALA A 68 -11.56 12.79 0.57
N ASP A 69 -12.27 11.68 0.33
CA ASP A 69 -13.59 11.75 -0.31
C ASP A 69 -14.49 12.67 0.52
N ALA A 70 -15.12 13.62 -0.15
CA ALA A 70 -16.01 14.61 0.47
C ALA A 70 -17.38 14.03 0.81
N GLU A 71 -17.55 12.72 0.66
CA GLU A 71 -18.80 12.04 0.99
C GLU A 71 -19.01 12.05 2.51
N PRO A 72 -20.24 12.31 2.98
CA PRO A 72 -20.55 12.26 4.40
C PRO A 72 -20.24 10.86 4.94
N TYR A 73 -19.21 10.74 5.76
CA TYR A 73 -18.77 9.47 6.35
C TYR A 73 -19.83 8.83 7.28
N LYS A 74 -20.93 9.54 7.55
CA LYS A 74 -22.02 9.09 8.42
C LYS A 74 -23.34 9.74 8.00
N GLU A 75 -24.10 9.02 7.19
CA GLU A 75 -25.49 9.37 6.92
C GLU A 75 -26.39 8.70 7.95
N VAL A 76 -27.32 9.47 8.53
CA VAL A 76 -28.30 8.93 9.45
C VAL A 76 -29.30 8.12 8.63
N PRO A 77 -29.59 6.86 8.99
CA PRO A 77 -30.64 6.08 8.33
C PRO A 77 -31.97 6.85 8.34
N LEU A 78 -32.65 6.90 7.18
CA LEU A 78 -33.94 7.59 6.98
C LEU A 78 -35.01 7.07 7.95
N GLU A 79 -34.94 5.79 8.29
CA GLU A 79 -35.72 5.21 9.39
C GLU A 79 -34.74 4.85 10.50
N ARG A 80 -34.77 5.66 11.56
CA ARG A 80 -34.12 5.32 12.84
C ARG A 80 -34.90 4.14 13.40
N GLY A 81 -34.55 2.94 12.92
CA GLY A 81 -35.19 1.71 13.31
C GLY A 81 -35.29 1.61 14.83
N GLY A 82 -36.49 1.30 15.29
CA GLY A 82 -36.85 1.02 16.66
C GLY A 82 -38.24 0.40 16.60
N GLU A 83 -38.38 -0.80 17.15
CA GLU A 83 -39.69 -1.41 17.32
C GLU A 83 -40.43 -0.57 18.38
N GLU A 84 -41.57 0.03 18.01
CA GLU A 84 -42.39 0.76 18.97
C GLU A 84 -42.75 -0.21 20.10
N THR A 85 -42.19 0.04 21.28
CA THR A 85 -42.38 -0.86 22.40
C THR A 85 -43.84 -0.75 22.86
N PRO A 86 -44.60 -1.86 22.88
CA PRO A 86 -46.03 -1.78 23.18
C PRO A 86 -46.29 -1.14 24.55
N ASN A 87 -47.25 -0.20 24.59
CA ASN A 87 -47.69 0.54 25.79
C ASN A 87 -46.72 1.61 26.33
N GLN A 88 -45.90 2.26 25.49
CA GLN A 88 -45.21 3.49 25.90
C GLN A 88 -46.16 4.67 26.14
N ASP A 89 -47.38 4.61 25.59
CA ASP A 89 -48.44 5.63 25.76
C ASP A 89 -49.28 5.41 27.03
N LYS A 90 -48.71 4.75 28.05
CA LYS A 90 -49.41 4.62 29.34
C LYS A 90 -49.35 5.95 30.07
N GLU A 91 -50.52 6.43 30.51
CA GLU A 91 -50.73 7.66 31.28
C GLU A 91 -49.78 7.82 32.48
N ILE A 92 -49.21 6.72 32.98
CA ILE A 92 -48.19 6.70 34.04
C ILE A 92 -46.96 7.55 33.64
N TYR A 93 -46.54 7.50 32.38
CA TYR A 93 -45.40 8.27 31.87
C TYR A 93 -45.76 9.74 31.59
N ASP A 94 -47.02 10.02 31.26
CA ASP A 94 -47.50 11.38 30.99
C ASP A 94 -47.65 12.21 32.28
N VAL A 95 -48.08 11.58 33.37
CA VAL A 95 -48.13 12.21 34.71
C VAL A 95 -46.71 12.54 35.20
N LEU A 96 -45.73 11.70 34.88
CA LEU A 96 -44.32 11.93 35.24
C LEU A 96 -43.68 13.04 34.39
N ASN A 97 -44.04 13.13 33.11
CA ASN A 97 -43.57 14.16 32.18
C ASN A 97 -44.36 15.49 32.28
N GLY A 98 -45.42 15.54 33.10
CA GLY A 98 -46.18 16.75 33.39
C GLY A 98 -47.14 17.17 32.26
N THR A 99 -47.53 16.27 31.37
CA THR A 99 -48.37 16.56 30.20
C THR A 99 -49.85 16.19 30.43
N THR A 100 -50.34 16.20 31.66
CA THR A 100 -51.74 15.89 31.97
C THR A 100 -52.59 17.15 31.86
N SER A 101 -53.57 17.16 30.93
CA SER A 101 -54.63 18.17 30.94
C SER A 101 -55.60 17.88 32.08
N GLU A 102 -55.84 18.87 32.93
CA GLU A 102 -56.74 18.78 34.09
C GLU A 102 -58.18 18.54 33.61
N VAL A 103 -58.70 17.33 33.87
CA VAL A 103 -60.09 16.98 33.58
C VAL A 103 -60.93 17.36 34.78
N GLU A 104 -61.80 18.36 34.62
CA GLU A 104 -62.80 18.76 35.60
C GLU A 104 -63.82 17.62 35.79
N VAL A 105 -63.74 16.92 36.93
CA VAL A 105 -64.64 15.83 37.28
C VAL A 105 -65.96 16.42 37.80
N SER A 106 -67.04 16.27 37.03
CA SER A 106 -68.40 16.56 37.50
C SER A 106 -68.89 15.44 38.44
N VAL A 107 -69.23 15.81 39.67
CA VAL A 107 -69.33 14.90 40.83
C VAL A 107 -70.72 14.30 41.09
N LEU A 108 -71.60 14.21 40.09
CA LEU A 108 -72.91 13.57 40.30
C LEU A 108 -72.99 12.20 39.60
N PRO A 109 -73.09 11.09 40.36
CA PRO A 109 -73.36 9.79 39.76
C PRO A 109 -74.81 9.75 39.25
N PRO A 110 -75.07 9.25 38.03
CA PRO A 110 -76.41 8.90 37.60
C PRO A 110 -76.94 7.71 38.43
N ALA A 111 -78.21 7.76 38.81
CA ALA A 111 -78.83 6.76 39.69
C ALA A 111 -78.94 5.38 39.00
N GLU A 112 -78.57 4.32 39.73
CA GLU A 112 -78.62 2.94 39.25
C GLU A 112 -80.04 2.34 39.30
N THR A 113 -80.39 1.56 38.27
CA THR A 113 -81.60 0.72 38.26
C THR A 113 -81.24 -0.74 38.53
N PRO A 114 -81.93 -1.44 39.44
CA PRO A 114 -81.57 -2.81 39.81
C PRO A 114 -81.90 -3.81 38.70
N MET A 115 -80.89 -4.60 38.28
CA MET A 115 -81.09 -5.84 37.53
C MET A 115 -80.96 -7.06 38.45
N SER A 116 -81.90 -8.00 38.31
CA SER A 116 -81.98 -9.24 39.09
C SER A 116 -80.98 -10.30 38.61
N VAL A 117 -80.31 -10.94 39.56
CA VAL A 117 -79.33 -12.01 39.31
C VAL A 117 -80.05 -13.36 39.15
N PRO A 118 -79.83 -14.12 38.06
CA PRO A 118 -80.14 -15.54 38.02
C PRO A 118 -78.96 -16.42 38.48
N LYS A 119 -79.38 -17.58 38.98
CA LYS A 119 -78.75 -18.50 39.92
C LYS A 119 -77.96 -19.61 39.22
N THR A 120 -76.77 -19.89 39.78
CA THR A 120 -76.03 -21.17 39.90
C THR A 120 -76.29 -22.32 38.90
N ALA A 121 -75.19 -22.81 38.31
CA ALA A 121 -74.89 -24.24 38.07
C ALA A 121 -73.35 -24.35 37.96
N GLU A 122 -72.58 -24.78 38.96
CA GLU A 122 -72.41 -26.09 39.62
C GLU A 122 -71.84 -27.23 38.74
N VAL A 123 -70.49 -27.33 38.76
CA VAL A 123 -69.63 -28.52 39.00
C VAL A 123 -69.63 -29.67 37.97
N LYS A 124 -68.42 -30.11 37.54
CA LYS A 124 -67.83 -31.44 37.88
C LYS A 124 -66.45 -31.70 37.26
N GLN A 125 -65.57 -32.26 38.10
CA GLN A 125 -64.25 -32.84 37.80
C GLN A 125 -64.21 -34.27 38.35
N PRO A 126 -63.39 -35.18 37.77
CA PRO A 126 -62.55 -36.11 38.58
C PRO A 126 -61.14 -36.34 37.98
N ALA A 127 -60.03 -36.31 38.74
CA ALA A 127 -59.35 -37.38 39.53
C ALA A 127 -58.74 -38.52 38.67
N ALA A 128 -57.42 -38.60 38.42
CA ALA A 128 -56.25 -39.00 39.27
C ALA A 128 -55.99 -40.52 39.28
N ASN A 129 -54.72 -40.95 39.13
CA ASN A 129 -54.14 -42.24 39.63
C ASN A 129 -52.59 -42.20 39.62
N VAL A 130 -51.97 -42.61 40.73
CA VAL A 130 -50.53 -42.65 41.09
C VAL A 130 -50.18 -44.09 41.48
N VAL A 131 -48.97 -44.61 41.17
CA VAL A 131 -48.25 -45.60 42.02
C VAL A 131 -46.72 -45.53 41.79
N ILE A 132 -45.96 -45.56 42.89
CA ILE A 132 -44.50 -45.56 43.07
C ILE A 132 -44.02 -46.98 43.43
N LYS A 133 -42.76 -47.36 43.14
CA LYS A 133 -42.02 -48.38 43.94
C LYS A 133 -40.48 -48.32 43.78
N GLU A 134 -39.81 -48.00 44.87
CA GLU A 134 -38.43 -48.40 45.28
C GLU A 134 -38.45 -49.87 45.82
N PRO A 135 -37.36 -50.60 46.20
CA PRO A 135 -36.26 -50.16 47.11
C PRO A 135 -34.85 -50.87 47.07
N GLY A 136 -33.87 -50.29 47.81
CA GLY A 136 -32.83 -50.95 48.66
C GLY A 136 -31.62 -51.65 47.99
N GLY A 137 -30.37 -51.68 48.49
CA GLY A 137 -29.72 -51.16 49.71
C GLY A 137 -28.30 -51.79 49.89
N SER A 138 -27.49 -51.21 50.81
CA SER A 138 -26.35 -51.79 51.57
C SER A 138 -24.87 -51.56 51.16
N THR A 139 -24.22 -50.66 51.93
CA THR A 139 -23.02 -50.82 52.81
C THR A 139 -21.72 -51.47 52.31
N THR A 140 -20.61 -50.71 52.26
CA THR A 140 -19.35 -50.95 53.03
C THR A 140 -18.33 -49.79 52.88
N THR A 141 -17.73 -49.37 53.99
CA THR A 141 -16.44 -48.65 54.16
C THR A 141 -15.46 -49.65 54.84
N PRO A 142 -14.17 -49.37 55.18
CA PRO A 142 -13.17 -48.33 54.80
C PRO A 142 -11.72 -48.90 54.59
N VAL A 143 -10.78 -48.18 53.95
CA VAL A 143 -9.28 -48.34 54.09
C VAL A 143 -8.60 -47.02 53.61
N THR A 144 -8.00 -46.17 54.45
CA THR A 144 -6.57 -46.10 54.92
C THR A 144 -5.59 -45.70 53.79
N GLU A 145 -5.26 -44.41 53.62
CA GLU A 145 -4.06 -43.67 54.11
C GLU A 145 -2.98 -43.49 52.99
N PRO A 146 -1.94 -42.65 53.14
CA PRO A 146 -1.81 -41.39 52.39
C PRO A 146 -0.55 -41.35 51.51
N VAL A 147 -0.59 -40.62 50.39
CA VAL A 147 0.63 -40.24 49.66
C VAL A 147 0.64 -38.74 49.39
N GLU A 148 1.80 -38.19 49.71
CA GLU A 148 2.20 -36.83 49.92
C GLU A 148 2.45 -36.05 48.61
N GLN A 149 2.38 -34.73 48.74
CA GLN A 149 2.57 -33.57 47.84
C GLN A 149 3.83 -33.58 46.93
N PRO A 150 4.01 -32.65 45.95
CA PRO A 150 3.67 -31.20 45.98
C PRO A 150 3.07 -30.58 44.70
N LYS A 151 2.02 -29.75 44.78
CA LYS A 151 2.00 -28.29 45.06
C LYS A 151 2.50 -27.41 43.91
N VAL A 152 1.58 -26.84 43.14
CA VAL A 152 1.75 -25.51 42.51
C VAL A 152 0.50 -24.69 42.81
N ASP A 153 0.69 -23.76 43.72
CA ASP A 153 -0.31 -22.87 44.29
C ASP A 153 -0.49 -21.61 43.44
N LYS A 154 -1.61 -20.93 43.67
CA LYS A 154 -2.14 -19.77 42.99
C LYS A 154 -1.33 -18.49 43.26
N GLY A 155 -1.04 -17.74 42.19
CA GLY A 155 -0.79 -16.29 42.18
C GLY A 155 0.47 -15.81 42.94
N PRO A 156 0.84 -14.51 42.91
CA PRO A 156 0.16 -13.35 42.31
C PRO A 156 1.03 -12.52 41.34
N ARG A 157 0.31 -11.74 40.53
CA ARG A 157 0.77 -10.65 39.66
C ARG A 157 1.71 -9.69 40.40
N VAL A 158 2.99 -9.72 40.08
CA VAL A 158 3.95 -8.69 40.50
C VAL A 158 3.81 -7.50 39.56
N ARG A 159 3.28 -6.41 40.10
CA ARG A 159 3.47 -5.05 39.57
C ARG A 159 4.94 -4.69 39.71
N VAL A 160 5.56 -4.26 38.61
CA VAL A 160 6.76 -3.42 38.65
C VAL A 160 6.45 -2.12 37.90
N PRO A 161 6.97 -0.98 38.41
CA PRO A 161 6.34 0.32 38.28
C PRO A 161 6.56 1.00 36.92
N VAL A 162 5.54 1.73 36.50
CA VAL A 162 5.65 2.79 35.49
C VAL A 162 6.61 3.84 36.05
N SER A 163 7.84 3.83 35.52
CA SER A 163 8.77 4.95 35.69
C SER A 163 8.35 6.04 34.72
N THR A 164 7.71 7.08 35.26
CA THR A 164 7.43 8.33 34.57
C THR A 164 8.75 9.10 34.39
N ALA A 165 9.59 8.64 33.46
CA ALA A 165 10.71 9.42 32.98
C ALA A 165 10.16 10.55 32.10
N LYS A 166 10.36 11.79 32.53
CA LYS A 166 10.21 13.00 31.72
C LYS A 166 10.97 12.77 30.41
N ILE A 167 10.25 12.57 29.31
CA ILE A 167 10.83 12.55 27.97
C ILE A 167 11.39 13.96 27.74
N PRO A 168 12.70 14.15 27.52
CA PRO A 168 13.17 15.40 26.95
C PRO A 168 12.55 15.48 25.56
N THR A 169 11.67 16.47 25.36
CA THR A 169 11.22 16.90 24.04
C THR A 169 12.46 17.28 23.23
N SER A 170 13.00 16.31 22.50
CA SER A 170 13.95 16.60 21.44
C SER A 170 13.21 17.46 20.41
N PRO A 171 13.75 18.61 20.00
CA PRO A 171 13.20 19.34 18.87
C PRO A 171 13.10 18.40 17.66
N PRO A 172 12.09 18.57 16.79
CA PRO A 172 11.98 17.79 15.57
C PRO A 172 13.32 17.87 14.84
N PRO A 173 13.86 16.75 14.31
CA PRO A 173 15.07 16.79 13.53
C PRO A 173 14.83 17.79 12.39
N SER A 174 15.56 18.90 12.44
CA SER A 174 15.73 19.79 11.30
C SER A 174 15.99 18.90 10.08
N PRO A 175 15.36 19.14 8.90
CA PRO A 175 15.59 18.28 7.75
C PRO A 175 17.07 18.31 7.44
N ALA A 176 17.80 17.28 7.88
CA ALA A 176 19.11 16.98 7.36
C ALA A 176 18.88 16.92 5.85
N THR A 177 19.50 17.85 5.12
CA THR A 177 19.44 18.00 3.67
C THR A 177 19.46 16.61 3.06
N SER A 178 18.27 16.06 2.84
CA SER A 178 18.11 14.69 2.40
C SER A 178 18.38 14.78 0.93
N GLY A 179 19.64 14.52 0.60
CA GLY A 179 20.14 14.73 -0.73
C GLY A 179 19.22 14.09 -1.76
N ASN A 180 18.94 14.83 -2.83
CA ASN A 180 17.91 14.47 -3.81
C ASN A 180 18.33 13.31 -4.71
N TYR A 181 19.53 12.76 -4.49
CA TYR A 181 20.12 11.71 -5.29
C TYR A 181 20.26 10.41 -4.49
N PHE A 182 20.09 9.32 -5.21
CA PHE A 182 20.19 7.97 -4.72
C PHE A 182 21.05 7.15 -5.68
N VAL A 183 21.80 6.20 -5.14
CA VAL A 183 22.54 5.22 -5.94
C VAL A 183 21.84 3.87 -5.78
N GLN A 184 21.17 3.41 -6.84
CA GLN A 184 20.57 2.08 -6.90
C GLN A 184 21.66 1.04 -7.18
N VAL A 185 21.85 0.12 -6.24
CA VAL A 185 22.87 -0.93 -6.30
C VAL A 185 22.30 -2.28 -6.73
N ALA A 186 21.01 -2.53 -6.50
CA ALA A 186 20.36 -3.78 -6.88
C ALA A 186 18.84 -3.64 -7.01
N SER A 187 18.22 -4.56 -7.75
CA SER A 187 16.76 -4.71 -7.86
C SER A 187 16.40 -6.17 -7.64
N LEU A 188 15.78 -6.48 -6.50
CA LEU A 188 15.54 -7.84 -6.01
C LEU A 188 14.06 -8.20 -6.03
N ARG A 189 13.76 -9.49 -5.86
CA ARG A 189 12.38 -10.01 -5.78
C ARG A 189 11.80 -9.96 -4.37
N SER A 190 12.66 -9.89 -3.34
CA SER A 190 12.27 -9.85 -1.93
C SER A 190 12.92 -8.68 -1.19
N GLN A 191 12.20 -8.17 -0.18
CA GLN A 191 12.71 -7.14 0.73
C GLN A 191 13.81 -7.68 1.65
N ASP A 192 13.69 -8.92 2.12
CA ASP A 192 14.70 -9.53 3.01
C ASP A 192 16.03 -9.74 2.29
N GLU A 193 16.00 -10.11 1.02
CA GLU A 193 17.20 -10.23 0.20
C GLU A 193 17.89 -8.88 0.01
N ALA A 194 17.11 -7.80 -0.17
CA ALA A 194 17.65 -6.45 -0.23
C ALA A 194 18.35 -6.03 1.07
N ASN A 195 17.74 -6.33 2.22
CA ASN A 195 18.35 -6.03 3.53
C ASN A 195 19.62 -6.86 3.78
N ARG A 196 19.62 -8.15 3.40
CA ARG A 196 20.80 -9.02 3.51
C ARG A 196 21.93 -8.55 2.60
N LEU A 197 21.62 -8.15 1.38
CA LEU A 197 22.62 -7.57 0.47
C LEU A 197 23.15 -6.25 0.99
N TRP A 198 22.31 -5.41 1.59
CA TRP A 198 22.78 -4.19 2.23
C TRP A 198 23.80 -4.46 3.33
N GLY A 199 23.52 -5.40 4.24
CA GLY A 199 24.47 -5.76 5.30
C GLY A 199 25.80 -6.26 4.73
N LYS A 200 25.77 -7.12 3.71
CA LYS A 200 27.00 -7.57 3.02
C LYS A 200 27.73 -6.43 2.34
N LEU A 201 27.00 -5.55 1.67
CA LEU A 201 27.56 -4.42 0.94
C LEU A 201 28.20 -3.41 1.90
N SER A 202 27.53 -3.05 3.00
CA SER A 202 28.08 -2.12 3.98
C SER A 202 29.27 -2.71 4.72
N SER A 203 29.28 -4.02 4.99
CA SER A 203 30.43 -4.70 5.60
C SER A 203 31.63 -4.78 4.64
N ASN A 204 31.40 -5.16 3.38
CA ASN A 204 32.48 -5.28 2.38
C ASN A 204 33.01 -3.92 1.91
N MET A 205 32.17 -2.87 1.94
CA MET A 205 32.49 -1.56 1.39
C MET A 205 32.36 -0.45 2.44
N GLY A 206 32.68 -0.73 3.70
CA GLY A 206 32.59 0.25 4.79
C GLY A 206 33.46 1.51 4.61
N ASP A 207 34.45 1.45 3.71
CA ASP A 207 35.26 2.60 3.28
C ASP A 207 34.47 3.59 2.39
N ILE A 208 33.59 3.08 1.52
CA ILE A 208 32.78 3.87 0.58
C ILE A 208 31.42 4.20 1.21
N ILE A 209 30.81 3.21 1.89
CA ILE A 209 29.52 3.31 2.55
C ILE A 209 29.77 3.57 4.04
N THR A 210 30.05 4.83 4.35
CA THR A 210 30.17 5.34 5.71
C THR A 210 28.80 5.42 6.40
N SER A 211 28.80 5.66 7.71
CA SER A 211 27.59 5.77 8.55
C SER A 211 26.65 6.91 8.17
N SER A 212 27.08 7.87 7.33
CA SER A 212 26.22 8.93 6.82
C SER A 212 25.26 8.45 5.72
N TYR A 213 25.56 7.31 5.10
CA TYR A 213 24.72 6.72 4.07
C TYR A 213 23.81 5.66 4.65
N TYR A 214 22.62 5.51 4.07
CA TYR A 214 21.62 4.55 4.54
C TYR A 214 21.00 3.78 3.37
N ALA A 215 20.52 2.56 3.66
CA ALA A 215 19.72 1.80 2.72
C ALA A 215 18.29 2.35 2.67
N ASP A 216 17.82 2.57 1.44
CA ASP A 216 16.43 2.80 1.11
C ASP A 216 15.97 1.68 0.17
N VAL A 217 14.96 0.92 0.61
CA VAL A 217 14.38 -0.17 -0.18
C VAL A 217 13.02 0.27 -0.71
N LYS A 218 12.95 0.56 -2.02
CA LYS A 218 11.71 0.98 -2.67
C LYS A 218 11.04 -0.19 -3.37
N ARG A 219 9.81 -0.52 -2.94
CA ARG A 219 8.93 -1.45 -3.64
C ARG A 219 8.39 -0.79 -4.91
N VAL A 220 8.51 -1.48 -6.04
CA VAL A 220 8.02 -1.04 -7.35
C VAL A 220 7.30 -2.21 -8.00
N ASP A 221 6.07 -2.00 -8.45
CA ASP A 221 5.31 -2.98 -9.22
C ASP A 221 5.59 -2.75 -10.71
N LEU A 222 6.05 -3.78 -11.42
CA LEU A 222 6.35 -3.72 -12.86
C LEU A 222 5.32 -4.52 -13.67
N ASN A 223 4.07 -4.62 -13.17
CA ASN A 223 2.94 -5.27 -13.84
C ASN A 223 3.28 -6.73 -14.20
N GLU A 224 3.39 -7.07 -15.48
CA GLU A 224 3.68 -8.43 -15.97
C GLU A 224 5.01 -8.99 -15.46
N ARG A 225 5.97 -8.11 -15.11
CA ARG A 225 7.25 -8.52 -14.54
C ARG A 225 7.18 -8.81 -13.04
N GLY A 226 6.09 -8.45 -12.39
CA GLY A 226 5.87 -8.60 -10.95
C GLY A 226 6.50 -7.50 -10.10
N ILE A 227 6.46 -7.71 -8.79
CA ILE A 227 6.95 -6.76 -7.79
C ILE A 227 8.48 -6.90 -7.62
N TYR A 228 9.17 -5.77 -7.59
CA TYR A 228 10.60 -5.68 -7.30
C TYR A 228 10.87 -4.71 -6.15
N TYR A 229 11.94 -5.01 -5.42
CA TYR A 229 12.48 -4.21 -4.32
C TYR A 229 13.83 -3.65 -4.74
N ARG A 230 13.89 -2.34 -4.97
CA ARG A 230 15.10 -1.65 -5.38
C ARG A 230 15.87 -1.22 -4.15
N LEU A 231 17.08 -1.75 -3.98
CA LEU A 231 18.01 -1.34 -2.95
C LEU A 231 18.77 -0.10 -3.44
N ARG A 232 18.59 1.00 -2.72
CA ARG A 232 19.18 2.30 -3.02
C ARG A 232 19.98 2.79 -1.83
N VAL A 233 21.06 3.51 -2.09
CA VAL A 233 21.87 4.18 -1.09
C VAL A 233 21.46 5.64 -1.08
N GLY A 234 20.97 6.11 0.06
CA GLY A 234 20.58 7.50 0.32
C GLY A 234 21.62 8.26 1.13
N GLY A 235 21.50 9.59 1.15
CA GLY A 235 22.45 10.49 1.82
C GLY A 235 23.36 11.29 0.87
N LEU A 236 23.05 11.31 -0.43
CA LEU A 236 23.87 11.95 -1.46
C LEU A 236 23.27 13.31 -1.87
N LEU A 237 23.96 14.40 -1.56
CA LEU A 237 23.48 15.76 -1.80
C LEU A 237 23.33 16.08 -3.29
N ASP A 238 24.33 15.71 -4.08
CA ASP A 238 24.47 16.11 -5.48
C ASP A 238 24.70 14.91 -6.41
N LYS A 239 24.49 15.14 -7.72
CA LYS A 239 24.73 14.15 -8.76
C LYS A 239 26.20 13.69 -8.80
N ASP A 240 27.14 14.62 -8.64
CA ASP A 240 28.58 14.29 -8.69
C ASP A 240 29.00 13.39 -7.51
N ALA A 241 28.43 13.61 -6.33
CA ALA A 241 28.62 12.71 -5.19
C ALA A 241 28.11 11.30 -5.51
N ALA A 242 26.92 11.19 -6.11
CA ALA A 242 26.35 9.91 -6.55
C ALA A 242 27.21 9.23 -7.63
N GLN A 243 27.75 10.00 -8.58
CA GLN A 243 28.63 9.52 -9.64
C GLN A 243 29.94 8.97 -9.07
N ASN A 244 30.58 9.71 -8.16
CA ASN A 244 31.83 9.29 -7.52
C ASN A 244 31.63 8.01 -6.71
N MET A 245 30.56 7.95 -5.91
CA MET A 245 30.20 6.74 -5.17
C MET A 245 29.97 5.55 -6.11
N CYS A 246 29.24 5.78 -7.20
CA CYS A 246 28.97 4.76 -8.22
C CYS A 246 30.23 4.19 -8.84
N ASN A 247 31.19 5.07 -9.19
CA ASN A 247 32.46 4.68 -9.78
C ASN A 247 33.31 3.86 -8.80
N GLN A 248 33.31 4.21 -7.52
CA GLN A 248 33.99 3.47 -6.45
C GLN A 248 33.34 2.10 -6.20
N LEU A 249 32.02 2.00 -6.26
CA LEU A 249 31.30 0.73 -6.17
C LEU A 249 31.65 -0.19 -7.35
N LYS A 250 31.67 0.38 -8.57
CA LYS A 250 32.01 -0.36 -9.79
C LYS A 250 33.46 -0.86 -9.81
N SER A 251 34.41 -0.08 -9.30
CA SER A 251 35.81 -0.53 -9.22
C SER A 251 35.99 -1.74 -8.28
N ARG A 252 35.06 -1.92 -7.34
CA ARG A 252 34.98 -3.07 -6.43
C ARG A 252 34.07 -4.19 -6.95
N GLY A 253 33.62 -4.10 -8.21
CA GLY A 253 32.77 -5.10 -8.86
C GLY A 253 31.28 -5.02 -8.54
N GLN A 254 30.82 -3.93 -7.90
CA GLN A 254 29.40 -3.72 -7.62
C GLN A 254 28.76 -2.80 -8.65
N ASP A 255 27.73 -3.31 -9.33
CA ASP A 255 26.94 -2.50 -10.26
C ASP A 255 26.16 -1.40 -9.55
N CYS A 256 26.08 -0.26 -10.22
CA CYS A 256 25.40 0.92 -9.70
C CYS A 256 24.71 1.71 -10.82
N ILE A 257 23.53 2.25 -10.49
CA ILE A 257 22.72 3.15 -11.30
C ILE A 257 22.33 4.36 -10.46
N ILE A 258 22.53 5.58 -10.97
CA ILE A 258 22.14 6.82 -10.28
C ILE A 258 20.65 7.07 -10.52
N SER A 259 19.92 7.47 -9.49
CA SER A 259 18.49 7.81 -9.54
C SER A 259 18.24 9.04 -8.69
N SER A 260 17.51 10.03 -9.21
CA SER A 260 17.04 11.18 -8.42
C SER A 260 15.66 10.89 -7.80
N LYS A 261 15.29 11.67 -6.78
CA LYS A 261 13.96 11.66 -6.15
C LYS A 261 12.86 12.02 -7.17
#